data_AF-A0A441BUL3-F1
#
_entry.id   AF-A0A441BUL3-F1
#
_cell.length_a   1.000
_cell.length_b   1.000
_cell.length_c   1.000
_cell.angle_alpha   90.00
_cell.angle_beta   90.00
_cell.angle_gamma   90.00
#
_symmetry.space_group_name_H-M   'P 1'
#
loop_
_entity.id
_entity.type
_entity.pdbx_description
1 polymer ?
#
loop_
_entity_poly.entity_id
_entity_poly.type
_entity_poly.pdbx_seq_one_letter_code
_entity_poly.pdbx_strand_id
1 'polypeptide(L)' 'LPKGAQTAILVGDPAKAGDVVVLRAKFPANYQVPPHTHPNAETITVISGSVGFGIGEKVEKNGDLLKPGTFYAQPANHAH' A
#
# COMPACT_ATOMS: atom_id res chain seq x y z
N LEU A 1 -4.73 -5.72 6.81
CA LEU A 1 -5.29 -4.35 6.76
C LEU A 1 -6.30 -4.16 7.89
N PRO A 2 -6.33 -3.00 8.56
CA PRO A 2 -7.39 -2.65 9.53
C PRO A 2 -8.82 -2.77 8.99
N LYS A 3 -9.81 -2.89 9.87
CA LYS A 3 -11.23 -3.01 9.49
C LYS A 3 -11.67 -1.83 8.61
N GLY A 4 -12.39 -2.13 7.52
CA GLY A 4 -12.99 -1.13 6.62
C GLY A 4 -12.29 -1.00 5.27
N ALA A 5 -11.04 -1.47 5.14
CA ALA A 5 -10.43 -1.64 3.83
C ALA A 5 -11.14 -2.74 3.03
N GLN A 6 -11.23 -2.53 1.73
CA GLN A 6 -11.69 -3.53 0.76
C GLN A 6 -10.53 -3.88 -0.16
N THR A 7 -10.39 -5.15 -0.50
CA THR A 7 -9.38 -5.63 -1.43
C THR A 7 -10.00 -6.54 -2.47
N ALA A 8 -9.44 -6.50 -3.68
CA ALA A 8 -9.77 -7.42 -4.76
C ALA A 8 -8.47 -7.93 -5.37
N ILE A 9 -8.28 -9.25 -5.38
CA ILE A 9 -7.14 -9.89 -6.03
C ILE A 9 -7.44 -9.93 -7.53
N LEU A 10 -6.48 -9.46 -8.34
CA LEU A 10 -6.56 -9.50 -9.79
C LEU A 10 -5.69 -10.61 -10.39
N VAL A 11 -4.52 -10.84 -9.80
CA VAL A 11 -3.53 -11.84 -10.23
C VAL A 11 -2.89 -12.49 -9.01
N GLY A 12 -2.65 -13.79 -9.09
CA GLY A 12 -1.86 -14.57 -8.12
C GLY A 12 -2.58 -14.88 -6.81
N ASP A 13 -1.85 -15.48 -5.88
CA ASP A 13 -2.30 -15.78 -4.53
C ASP A 13 -1.37 -15.14 -3.47
N PRO A 14 -1.85 -14.16 -2.67
CA PRO A 14 -1.08 -13.54 -1.59
C PRO A 14 -0.63 -14.52 -0.49
N ALA A 15 -1.28 -15.68 -0.36
CA ALA A 15 -0.90 -16.71 0.59
C ALA A 15 0.23 -17.61 0.08
N LYS A 16 0.56 -17.55 -1.21
CA LYS A 16 1.60 -18.35 -1.84
C LYS A 16 2.91 -17.58 -1.92
N ALA A 17 3.92 -18.05 -1.20
CA ALA A 17 5.25 -17.44 -1.19
C ALA A 17 5.85 -17.38 -2.60
N GLY A 18 6.39 -16.22 -2.97
CA GLY A 18 7.05 -15.99 -4.26
C GLY A 18 6.12 -15.82 -5.47
N ASP A 19 4.80 -15.84 -5.27
CA ASP A 19 3.85 -15.62 -6.36
C ASP A 19 3.78 -14.13 -6.77
N VAL A 20 3.47 -13.88 -8.04
CA VAL A 20 3.23 -12.52 -8.53
C VAL A 20 1.81 -12.12 -8.18
N VAL A 21 1.68 -11.14 -7.30
CA VAL A 21 0.37 -10.70 -6.80
C VAL A 21 0.06 -9.30 -7.29
N VAL A 22 -1.10 -9.14 -7.91
CA VAL A 22 -1.66 -7.83 -8.24
C VAL A 22 -3.03 -7.72 -7.58
N LEU A 23 -3.24 -6.67 -6.80
CA LEU A 23 -4.51 -6.40 -6.15
C LEU A 23 -4.94 -4.94 -6.30
N ARG A 24 -6.23 -4.69 -6.04
CA ARG A 24 -6.78 -3.36 -5.81
C ARG A 24 -7.14 -3.23 -4.34
N ALA A 25 -6.73 -2.13 -3.74
CA ALA A 25 -7.15 -1.76 -2.40
C ALA A 25 -7.99 -0.48 -2.46
N LYS A 26 -9.07 -0.45 -1.67
CA LYS A 26 -9.91 0.73 -1.48
C LYS A 26 -10.05 1.00 0.02
N PHE A 27 -9.76 2.24 0.39
CA PHE A 27 -9.78 2.68 1.77
C PHE A 27 -10.90 3.72 1.98
N PRO A 28 -11.57 3.73 3.15
CA PRO A 28 -12.46 4.82 3.50
C PRO A 28 -11.67 6.12 3.76
N ALA A 29 -12.37 7.25 3.82
CA ALA A 29 -11.73 8.52 4.18
C ALA A 29 -11.10 8.46 5.59
N ASN A 30 -9.98 9.15 5.78
CA ASN A 30 -9.23 9.21 7.05
C ASN A 30 -8.75 7.84 7.56
N TYR A 31 -8.57 6.88 6.67
CA TYR A 31 -8.06 5.56 7.00
C TYR A 31 -6.54 5.55 7.11
N GLN A 32 -6.01 4.80 8.06
CA GLN A 32 -4.58 4.70 8.32
C GLN A 32 -4.15 3.23 8.33
N VAL A 33 -3.18 2.89 7.49
CA VAL A 33 -2.46 1.61 7.54
C VAL A 33 -1.31 1.79 8.54
N PRO A 34 -1.15 0.89 9.54
CA PRO A 34 0.00 0.94 10.44
C PRO A 34 1.29 0.55 9.68
N PRO A 35 2.46 1.01 10.15
CA PRO A 35 3.73 0.64 9.54
C PRO A 35 3.90 -0.87 9.44
N HIS A 36 4.36 -1.34 8.29
CA HIS A 36 4.49 -2.77 8.01
C HIS A 36 5.56 -3.05 6.96
N THR A 37 5.88 -4.34 6.77
CA THR A 37 6.86 -4.81 5.79
C THR A 37 6.28 -5.93 4.93
N HIS A 38 6.85 -6.09 3.74
CA HIS A 38 6.58 -7.20 2.84
C HIS A 38 7.89 -7.93 2.48
N PRO A 39 7.87 -9.25 2.28
CA PRO A 39 9.06 -10.00 1.83
C PRO A 39 9.40 -9.74 0.36
N ASN A 40 8.47 -9.14 -0.39
CA ASN A 40 8.59 -8.80 -1.80
C ASN A 40 8.63 -7.28 -1.97
N ALA A 41 9.20 -6.81 -3.08
CA ALA A 41 9.05 -5.41 -3.47
C ALA A 41 7.57 -5.12 -3.78
N GLU A 42 7.11 -3.92 -3.43
CA GLU A 42 5.76 -3.47 -3.71
C GLU A 42 5.79 -2.26 -4.65
N THR A 43 4.83 -2.24 -5.58
CA THR A 43 4.59 -1.08 -6.43
C THR A 43 3.13 -0.66 -6.30
N ILE A 44 2.90 0.63 -6.10
CA ILE A 44 1.57 1.21 -5.88
C ILE A 44 1.31 2.25 -6.95
N THR A 45 0.12 2.22 -7.54
CA THR A 45 -0.40 3.32 -8.35
C THR A 45 -1.66 3.87 -7.70
N VAL A 46 -1.71 5.18 -7.50
CA VAL A 46 -2.92 5.84 -7.00
C VAL A 46 -3.91 5.97 -8.16
N ILE A 47 -5.04 5.26 -8.07
CA ILE A 47 -6.08 5.28 -9.12
C ILE A 47 -7.03 6.46 -8.93
N SER A 48 -7.44 6.72 -7.69
CA SER A 48 -8.38 7.80 -7.35
C SER A 48 -8.22 8.24 -5.88
N GLY A 49 -8.74 9.42 -5.56
CA GLY A 49 -8.61 10.02 -4.23
C GLY A 49 -7.21 10.60 -3.98
N SER A 50 -6.79 10.61 -2.72
CA SER A 50 -5.45 11.03 -2.33
C SER A 50 -4.97 10.27 -1.11
N VAL A 51 -3.68 9.96 -1.04
CA VAL A 51 -3.08 9.14 0.01
C VAL A 51 -1.77 9.73 0.47
N GLY A 52 -1.52 9.74 1.78
CA GLY A 52 -0.19 10.01 2.32
C GLY A 52 0.61 8.72 2.33
N PHE A 53 1.89 8.78 1.95
CA PHE A 53 2.79 7.63 1.99
C PHE A 53 3.98 7.95 2.89
N GLY A 54 4.27 7.05 3.83
CA GLY A 54 5.36 7.19 4.80
C GLY A 54 6.40 6.09 4.63
N ILE A 55 7.60 6.29 5.16
CA ILE A 55 8.65 5.28 5.23
C ILE A 55 9.16 5.24 6.67
N GLY A 56 9.40 4.04 7.18
CA GLY A 56 9.91 3.80 8.53
C GLY A 56 8.90 3.14 9.45
N GLU A 57 9.26 3.04 10.72
CA GLU A 57 8.50 2.29 11.72
C GLU A 57 7.39 3.10 12.42
N LYS A 58 7.25 4.38 12.06
CA LYS A 58 6.30 5.32 12.66
C LYS A 58 5.56 6.08 11.58
N VAL A 59 4.30 6.40 11.86
CA VAL A 59 3.51 7.24 10.96
C VAL A 59 3.80 8.71 11.23
N GLU A 60 4.45 9.35 10.28
CA GLU A 60 4.67 10.79 10.23
C GLU A 60 3.75 11.41 9.17
N LYS A 61 3.01 12.47 9.53
CA LYS A 61 2.03 13.15 8.64
C LYS A 61 2.54 14.49 8.13
N ASN A 62 3.81 14.54 7.74
CA ASN A 62 4.51 15.75 7.30
C ASN A 62 4.72 15.84 5.78
N GLY A 63 4.41 14.77 5.03
CA GLY A 63 4.53 14.73 3.58
C GLY A 63 3.26 15.16 2.84
N ASP A 64 3.42 15.48 1.56
CA ASP A 64 2.31 15.81 0.66
C ASP A 64 1.42 14.59 0.38
N LEU A 65 0.14 14.86 0.12
CA LEU A 65 -0.79 13.82 -0.33
C LEU A 65 -0.58 13.51 -1.81
N LEU A 66 -0.25 12.26 -2.10
CA LEU A 66 -0.14 11.73 -3.46
C LEU A 66 -1.50 11.76 -4.16
N LYS A 67 -1.47 12.03 -5.46
CA LYS A 67 -2.66 12.26 -6.30
C LYS A 67 -2.84 11.12 -7.32
N PRO A 68 -4.01 11.03 -7.98
CA PRO A 68 -4.22 10.02 -9.01
C PRO A 68 -3.15 10.09 -10.11
N GLY A 69 -2.65 8.93 -10.52
CA GLY A 69 -1.55 8.79 -11.47
C GLY A 69 -0.16 8.73 -10.82
N THR A 70 -0.01 9.02 -9.53
CA THR A 70 1.27 8.81 -8.83
C THR A 70 1.60 7.32 -8.76
N PHE A 71 2.85 7.00 -9.11
CA PHE A 71 3.46 5.67 -8.96
C PHE A 71 4.52 5.71 -7.85
N TYR A 72 4.57 4.65 -7.05
CA TYR A 72 5.59 4.46 -6.02
C TYR A 72 6.09 3.03 -6.06
N ALA A 73 7.40 2.83 -5.88
CA ALA A 73 8.03 1.54 -5.77
C ALA A 73 8.87 1.49 -4.50
N GLN A 74 8.76 0.39 -3.77
CA GLN A 74 9.45 0.15 -2.50
C GLN A 74 10.18 -1.19 -2.54
N PRO A 75 11.42 -1.25 -2.05
CA PRO A 75 12.15 -2.50 -1.96
C PRO A 75 11.51 -3.47 -0.96
N ALA A 76 11.81 -4.75 -1.11
CA ALA A 76 11.45 -5.75 -0.13
C ALA A 76 12.01 -5.41 1.27
N ASN A 77 11.32 -5.88 2.29
CA ASN A 77 11.69 -5.77 3.71
C ASN A 77 11.87 -4.33 4.23
N HIS A 78 11.23 -3.34 3.59
CA HIS A 78 11.25 -1.94 4.05
C HIS A 78 9.96 -1.58 4.78
N ALA A 79 10.12 -0.99 5.97
CA ALA A 79 8.99 -0.50 6.75
C ALA A 79 8.40 0.74 6.10
N HIS A 80 7.07 0.77 5.98
CA HIS A 80 6.29 1.87 5.42
C HIS A 80 4.89 1.90 6.00
#